data_AF-A0A7V3MF65-F1
#
_entry.id   AF-A0A7V3MF65-F1
#
_cell.length_a   1.000
_cell.length_b   1.000
_cell.length_c   1.000
_cell.angle_alpha   90.00
_cell.angle_beta   90.00
_cell.angle_gamma   90.00
#
_symmetry.space_group_name_H-M   'P 1'
#
loop_
_entity.id
_entity.type
_entity.pdbx_description
1 polymer ?
#
loop_
_entity_poly.entity_id
_entity_poly.type
_entity_poly.pdbx_seq_one_letter_code
_entity_poly.pdbx_strand_id
1 'polypeptide(L)'
;MKKIWPWLLLLLLLIIFCVWSKKDNIQLNSTNKIHSVTTPQITLDSHPIEFVLAQKTKGNTLNGRFTNIQQQNLLSHTCNAASSPLKIENTSTNETLTGQEVIELTNKILPHFLAHYSEGSIRYHDQVLKINGLVDSYQAQRKMQQLLNTSTLASQDNSHVLVTKPIEFSITKDINKMHFKGIFNNKAQMSKIHARLPRYVSTSFTQEPHRVDNGIIAITETILPNFTKRYSHGKIVYKDAVLTVSGMVETDEDLNYMKQLLSAKKTPIVNQTTLDLKAVEKRKEEAKLAQLALEKKAQEEAQKRAALNQAAALAKQKAEEEAKRQEAENQKAEALRLEKAKLAAQTKQAAKEKIIHLLQIENIEFETAKGTLTKKGKETVDKLALILKQYPNIKAEIAGHTDSDGSADFNQKLSQSRVETVKGRLIARGVNAGR
;
A
#
# COMPACT_ATOMS: atom_id res chain seq x y z
N MET A 1 33.34 -41.23 73.29
CA MET A 1 32.97 -40.66 74.61
C MET A 1 33.08 -39.14 74.53
N LYS A 2 32.17 -38.39 75.19
CA LYS A 2 31.94 -36.92 75.15
C LYS A 2 30.93 -36.42 74.10
N LYS A 3 29.62 -36.69 74.31
CA LYS A 3 28.50 -35.86 73.80
C LYS A 3 27.12 -36.12 74.47
N ILE A 4 27.08 -36.75 75.64
CA ILE A 4 25.83 -37.01 76.41
C ILE A 4 25.55 -35.91 77.45
N TRP A 5 26.52 -35.04 77.72
CA TRP A 5 26.45 -34.04 78.80
C TRP A 5 25.41 -32.90 78.65
N PRO A 6 25.01 -32.41 77.46
CA PRO A 6 24.08 -31.29 77.40
C PRO A 6 22.61 -31.68 77.70
N TRP A 7 22.23 -32.95 77.49
CA TRP A 7 20.85 -33.41 77.73
C TRP A 7 20.55 -33.71 79.21
N LEU A 8 21.56 -34.09 79.99
CA LEU A 8 21.39 -34.42 81.41
C LEU A 8 21.19 -33.15 82.27
N LEU A 9 21.77 -32.02 81.83
CA LEU A 9 21.68 -30.73 82.52
C LEU A 9 20.31 -30.07 82.30
N LEU A 10 19.69 -30.31 81.15
CA LEU A 10 18.34 -29.81 80.83
C LEU A 10 17.25 -30.58 81.59
N LEU A 11 17.46 -31.88 81.81
CA LEU A 11 16.57 -32.71 82.63
C LEU A 11 16.64 -32.35 84.13
N LEU A 12 17.83 -31.98 84.62
CA LEU A 12 18.03 -31.55 86.01
C LEU A 12 17.41 -30.16 86.30
N LEU A 13 17.43 -29.25 85.33
CA LEU A 13 16.73 -27.96 85.42
C LEU A 13 15.20 -28.11 85.41
N LEU A 14 14.67 -29.09 84.66
CA LEU A 14 13.23 -29.36 84.59
C LEU A 14 12.70 -29.96 85.91
N ILE A 15 13.49 -30.78 86.60
CA ILE A 15 13.15 -31.32 87.92
C ILE A 15 13.14 -30.23 89.00
N ILE A 16 14.08 -29.27 88.96
CA ILE A 16 14.12 -28.16 89.92
C ILE A 16 12.93 -27.21 89.73
N PHE A 17 12.49 -26.97 88.49
CA PHE A 17 11.32 -26.11 88.24
C PHE A 17 9.99 -26.76 88.66
N CYS A 18 9.87 -28.10 88.59
CA CYS A 18 8.68 -28.81 89.08
C CYS A 18 8.55 -28.82 90.61
N VAL A 19 9.62 -28.60 91.36
CA VAL A 19 9.59 -28.66 92.85
C VAL A 19 9.17 -27.32 93.48
N TRP A 20 9.15 -26.21 92.73
CA TRP A 20 9.03 -24.87 93.34
C TRP A 20 7.70 -24.13 93.15
N SER A 21 6.62 -24.78 92.73
CA SER A 21 5.32 -24.08 92.60
C SER A 21 4.12 -24.87 93.12
N LYS A 22 4.28 -25.54 94.26
CA LYS A 22 3.17 -26.19 94.97
C LYS A 22 3.30 -26.11 96.50
N LYS A 23 2.97 -24.94 97.07
CA LYS A 23 2.56 -24.66 98.46
C LYS A 23 2.39 -23.13 98.53
N ASP A 24 1.26 -22.56 98.94
CA ASP A 24 0.69 -22.70 100.28
C ASP A 24 -0.85 -22.62 100.32
N ASN A 25 -1.39 -23.35 101.30
CA ASN A 25 -2.77 -23.38 101.73
C ASN A 25 -2.83 -22.63 103.07
N ILE A 26 -3.67 -21.60 103.20
CA ILE A 26 -4.04 -21.03 104.51
C ILE A 26 -5.57 -21.04 104.61
N GLN A 27 -6.07 -21.84 105.54
CA GLN A 27 -7.45 -21.88 106.02
C GLN A 27 -7.58 -20.89 107.18
N LEU A 28 -8.59 -20.02 107.15
CA LEU A 28 -9.07 -19.28 108.33
C LEU A 28 -10.56 -19.58 108.50
N ASN A 29 -10.87 -20.34 109.53
CA ASN A 29 -12.21 -20.47 110.09
C ASN A 29 -12.51 -19.21 110.91
N SER A 30 -13.61 -18.51 110.62
CA SER A 30 -14.35 -17.78 111.65
C SER A 30 -15.84 -17.99 111.45
N THR A 31 -16.47 -18.45 112.53
CA THR A 31 -17.90 -18.60 112.69
C THR A 31 -18.55 -17.22 112.82
N ASN A 32 -19.54 -16.92 111.97
CA ASN A 32 -20.73 -16.20 112.39
C ASN A 32 -21.90 -16.46 111.43
N LYS A 33 -23.01 -16.92 112.01
CA LYS A 33 -24.33 -17.00 111.36
C LYS A 33 -24.76 -15.60 110.94
N ILE A 34 -25.46 -15.48 109.80
CA ILE A 34 -26.80 -14.86 109.70
C ILE A 34 -27.31 -14.90 108.23
N HIS A 35 -28.50 -15.49 108.10
CA HIS A 35 -29.57 -15.40 107.09
C HIS A 35 -29.29 -15.47 105.58
N SER A 36 -29.81 -16.56 105.02
CA SER A 36 -30.23 -16.79 103.64
C SER A 36 -31.20 -15.72 103.09
N VAL A 37 -30.92 -15.21 101.90
CA VAL A 37 -31.93 -14.68 100.97
C VAL A 37 -31.70 -15.29 99.60
N THR A 38 -32.71 -16.00 99.11
CA THR A 38 -32.78 -16.65 97.80
C THR A 38 -32.85 -15.61 96.69
N THR A 39 -32.07 -15.76 95.63
CA THR A 39 -32.24 -15.04 94.35
C THR A 39 -32.33 -16.07 93.23
N PRO A 40 -33.33 -16.01 92.34
CA PRO A 40 -33.56 -17.04 91.32
C PRO A 40 -32.43 -17.04 90.28
N GLN A 41 -31.90 -18.22 89.98
CA GLN A 41 -31.00 -18.46 88.85
C GLN A 41 -31.78 -18.27 87.55
N ILE A 42 -31.45 -17.22 86.80
CA ILE A 42 -31.80 -17.10 85.38
C ILE A 42 -30.92 -18.13 84.65
N THR A 43 -31.53 -19.16 84.08
CA THR A 43 -30.87 -20.01 83.09
C THR A 43 -30.63 -19.19 81.83
N LEU A 44 -29.38 -18.76 81.65
CA LEU A 44 -28.89 -18.15 80.42
C LEU A 44 -28.80 -19.26 79.36
N ASP A 45 -29.69 -19.20 78.38
CA ASP A 45 -29.80 -20.17 77.31
C ASP A 45 -28.69 -19.90 76.28
N SER A 46 -27.48 -20.41 76.54
CA SER A 46 -26.28 -20.17 75.73
C SER A 46 -26.36 -20.86 74.36
N HIS A 47 -27.18 -20.32 73.45
CA HIS A 47 -27.22 -20.78 72.07
C HIS A 47 -26.02 -20.21 71.30
N PRO A 48 -25.18 -21.06 70.67
CA PRO A 48 -24.06 -20.59 69.88
C PRO A 48 -24.53 -19.81 68.64
N ILE A 49 -23.75 -18.81 68.24
CA ILE A 49 -24.00 -18.06 67.00
C ILE A 49 -23.80 -18.98 65.80
N GLU A 50 -24.76 -18.96 64.89
CA GLU A 50 -24.68 -19.67 63.63
C GLU A 50 -25.02 -18.75 62.47
N PHE A 51 -24.13 -18.64 61.49
CA PHE A 51 -24.49 -18.03 60.23
C PHE A 51 -23.93 -18.81 59.04
N VAL A 52 -24.63 -18.68 57.93
CA VAL A 52 -24.25 -19.19 56.62
C VAL A 52 -24.43 -18.05 55.62
N LEU A 53 -23.31 -17.53 55.14
CA LEU A 53 -23.29 -16.75 53.92
C LEU A 53 -23.12 -17.72 52.76
N ALA A 54 -24.01 -17.68 51.78
CA ALA A 54 -23.85 -18.45 50.55
C ALA A 54 -23.85 -17.51 49.33
N GLN A 55 -22.85 -17.69 48.47
CA GLN A 55 -22.74 -17.07 47.16
C GLN A 55 -23.20 -18.07 46.11
N LYS A 56 -24.26 -17.72 45.38
CA LYS A 56 -24.84 -18.56 44.33
C LYS A 56 -25.04 -17.72 43.06
N THR A 57 -25.12 -18.38 41.92
CA THR A 57 -25.40 -17.77 40.61
C THR A 57 -26.67 -16.90 40.54
N LYS A 58 -27.63 -17.08 41.46
CA LYS A 58 -28.89 -16.32 41.54
C LYS A 58 -28.92 -15.23 42.61
N GLY A 59 -27.80 -14.96 43.27
CA GLY A 59 -27.68 -13.96 44.33
C GLY A 59 -27.09 -14.53 45.61
N ASN A 60 -26.72 -13.61 46.51
CA ASN A 60 -26.12 -13.94 47.78
C ASN A 60 -27.21 -14.10 48.85
N THR A 61 -27.07 -15.06 49.74
CA THR A 61 -27.98 -15.26 50.87
C THR A 61 -27.20 -15.25 52.16
N LEU A 62 -27.66 -14.48 53.14
CA LEU A 62 -27.12 -14.50 54.49
C LEU A 62 -28.21 -14.98 55.41
N ASN A 63 -28.10 -16.24 55.83
CA ASN A 63 -29.03 -16.86 56.74
C ASN A 63 -28.29 -17.15 58.03
N GLY A 64 -28.88 -16.80 59.17
CA GLY A 64 -28.21 -17.01 60.43
C GLY A 64 -28.98 -16.46 61.62
N ARG A 65 -28.57 -16.92 62.80
CA ARG A 65 -28.97 -16.39 64.08
C ARG A 65 -27.97 -15.30 64.47
N PHE A 66 -28.37 -14.04 64.29
CA PHE A 66 -27.56 -12.88 64.66
C PHE A 66 -28.17 -12.20 65.87
N THR A 67 -27.30 -11.71 66.74
CA THR A 67 -27.73 -11.19 68.04
C THR A 67 -27.31 -9.74 68.28
N ASN A 68 -26.75 -9.08 67.25
CA ASN A 68 -26.42 -7.66 67.22
C ASN A 68 -26.85 -7.02 65.88
N ILE A 69 -27.86 -6.14 65.93
CA ILE A 69 -28.41 -5.45 64.75
C ILE A 69 -27.36 -4.55 64.07
N GLN A 70 -26.45 -3.92 64.81
CA GLN A 70 -25.41 -3.05 64.21
C GLN A 70 -24.35 -3.85 63.44
N GLN A 71 -23.91 -4.99 63.98
CA GLN A 71 -22.96 -5.88 63.29
C GLN A 71 -23.62 -6.64 62.14
N GLN A 72 -24.88 -7.05 62.32
CA GLN A 72 -25.72 -7.58 61.24
C GLN A 72 -25.86 -6.56 60.10
N ASN A 73 -26.12 -5.29 60.43
CA ASN A 73 -26.16 -4.21 59.46
C ASN A 73 -24.80 -4.00 58.79
N LEU A 74 -23.69 -4.10 59.51
CA LEU A 74 -22.35 -3.98 58.94
C LEU A 74 -22.04 -5.13 57.95
N LEU A 75 -22.30 -6.38 58.34
CA LEU A 75 -22.18 -7.56 57.47
C LEU A 75 -23.09 -7.43 56.25
N SER A 76 -24.34 -7.01 56.45
CA SER A 76 -25.31 -6.76 55.38
C SER A 76 -24.84 -5.64 54.45
N HIS A 77 -24.33 -4.52 54.98
CA HIS A 77 -23.78 -3.41 54.19
C HIS A 77 -22.56 -3.84 53.37
N THR A 78 -21.60 -4.57 53.96
CA THR A 78 -20.43 -5.10 53.24
C THR A 78 -20.84 -6.07 52.14
N CYS A 79 -21.84 -6.92 52.39
CA CYS A 79 -22.38 -7.84 51.37
C CYS A 79 -23.13 -7.10 50.25
N ASN A 80 -23.93 -6.08 50.59
CA ASN A 80 -24.69 -5.28 49.62
C ASN A 80 -23.77 -4.39 48.76
N ALA A 81 -22.68 -3.88 49.33
CA ALA A 81 -21.66 -3.09 48.61
C ALA A 81 -20.89 -3.94 47.56
N ALA A 82 -20.89 -5.27 47.70
CA ALA A 82 -20.17 -6.20 46.84
C ALA A 82 -21.01 -6.76 45.66
N SER A 83 -22.12 -6.12 45.27
CA SER A 83 -22.80 -6.28 43.97
C SER A 83 -23.84 -7.42 43.79
N SER A 84 -24.55 -7.86 44.84
CA SER A 84 -25.78 -8.68 44.66
C SER A 84 -26.78 -8.48 45.81
N PRO A 85 -28.11 -8.40 45.55
CA PRO A 85 -29.10 -8.21 46.60
C PRO A 85 -29.12 -9.42 47.54
N LEU A 86 -28.83 -9.18 48.82
CA LEU A 86 -28.77 -10.21 49.85
C LEU A 86 -30.20 -10.57 50.30
N LYS A 87 -30.61 -11.84 50.15
CA LYS A 87 -31.84 -12.33 50.81
C LYS A 87 -31.49 -12.71 52.26
N ILE A 88 -32.12 -12.05 53.22
CA ILE A 88 -31.92 -12.27 54.66
C ILE A 88 -33.13 -13.04 55.20
N GLU A 89 -32.96 -14.28 55.62
CA GLU A 89 -33.97 -15.03 56.36
C GLU A 89 -33.58 -15.03 57.85
N ASN A 90 -34.34 -14.27 58.65
CA ASN A 90 -34.02 -13.89 60.02
C ASN A 90 -34.71 -14.83 61.03
N THR A 91 -33.94 -15.46 61.92
CA THR A 91 -34.47 -16.09 63.13
C THR A 91 -33.47 -15.89 64.29
N SER A 92 -33.61 -14.89 65.16
CA SER A 92 -33.04 -15.02 66.51
C SER A 92 -33.63 -14.06 67.55
N THR A 93 -33.81 -14.60 68.75
CA THR A 93 -33.92 -13.92 70.05
C THR A 93 -32.52 -13.84 70.71
N ASN A 94 -32.37 -12.96 71.70
CA ASN A 94 -31.11 -12.41 72.27
C ASN A 94 -30.06 -13.43 72.78
N GLU A 95 -28.81 -13.39 72.25
CA GLU A 95 -27.48 -13.38 72.93
C GLU A 95 -26.21 -13.46 72.01
N THR A 96 -25.16 -12.70 72.34
CA THR A 96 -24.14 -11.94 71.53
C THR A 96 -23.03 -12.68 70.72
N LEU A 97 -22.66 -12.22 69.51
CA LEU A 97 -21.30 -12.34 68.88
C LEU A 97 -20.34 -11.31 69.51
N THR A 98 -19.25 -11.73 70.17
CA THR A 98 -18.32 -10.81 70.85
C THR A 98 -16.96 -10.71 70.14
N GLY A 99 -16.25 -9.57 70.31
CA GLY A 99 -14.80 -9.48 70.11
C GLY A 99 -14.25 -9.26 68.68
N GLN A 100 -12.98 -9.67 68.48
CA GLN A 100 -12.20 -9.53 67.23
C GLN A 100 -12.73 -10.38 66.06
N GLU A 101 -13.52 -11.41 66.35
CA GLU A 101 -14.03 -12.41 65.41
C GLU A 101 -14.89 -11.79 64.29
N VAL A 102 -15.79 -10.86 64.67
CA VAL A 102 -16.65 -10.12 63.73
C VAL A 102 -15.83 -9.18 62.84
N ILE A 103 -14.77 -8.58 63.38
CA ILE A 103 -13.89 -7.64 62.67
C ILE A 103 -13.06 -8.39 61.61
N GLU A 104 -12.48 -9.54 61.96
CA GLU A 104 -11.68 -10.34 61.03
C GLU A 104 -12.53 -10.93 59.90
N LEU A 105 -13.72 -11.41 60.22
CA LEU A 105 -14.68 -11.90 59.23
C LEU A 105 -15.07 -10.79 58.24
N THR A 106 -15.48 -9.62 58.74
CA THR A 106 -16.10 -8.57 57.91
C THR A 106 -15.08 -7.74 57.14
N ASN A 107 -13.88 -7.51 57.69
CA ASN A 107 -12.87 -6.63 57.07
C ASN A 107 -11.81 -7.36 56.25
N LYS A 108 -11.55 -8.65 56.53
CA LYS A 108 -10.46 -9.39 55.88
C LYS A 108 -10.98 -10.54 55.01
N ILE A 109 -11.79 -11.43 55.58
CA ILE A 109 -12.20 -12.68 54.92
C ILE A 109 -13.31 -12.44 53.89
N LEU A 110 -14.35 -11.70 54.29
CA LEU A 110 -15.54 -11.49 53.48
C LEU A 110 -15.28 -10.73 52.15
N PRO A 111 -14.50 -9.64 52.11
CA PRO A 111 -14.21 -8.95 50.85
C PRO A 111 -13.46 -9.85 49.85
N HIS A 112 -12.49 -10.64 50.36
CA HIS A 112 -11.73 -11.57 49.52
C HIS A 112 -12.61 -12.71 49.00
N PHE A 113 -13.48 -13.25 49.85
CA PHE A 113 -14.45 -14.27 49.46
C PHE A 113 -15.36 -13.76 48.33
N LEU A 114 -16.02 -12.62 48.55
CA LEU A 114 -16.97 -12.06 47.57
C LEU A 114 -16.30 -11.69 46.24
N ALA A 115 -15.02 -11.33 46.25
CA ALA A 115 -14.26 -10.98 45.05
C ALA A 115 -13.81 -12.19 44.21
N HIS A 116 -13.49 -13.32 44.85
CA HIS A 116 -12.77 -14.41 44.20
C HIS A 116 -13.51 -15.76 44.16
N TYR A 117 -14.64 -15.85 44.85
CA TYR A 117 -15.44 -17.07 44.88
C TYR A 117 -16.63 -16.93 43.92
N SER A 118 -16.76 -17.87 42.99
CA SER A 118 -17.89 -17.86 42.05
C SER A 118 -19.14 -18.48 42.67
N GLU A 119 -18.93 -19.51 43.48
CA GLU A 119 -19.95 -20.19 44.28
C GLU A 119 -19.32 -20.65 45.58
N GLY A 120 -20.05 -20.60 46.68
CA GLY A 120 -19.50 -21.06 47.95
C GLY A 120 -20.34 -20.69 49.15
N SER A 121 -19.87 -21.08 50.32
CA SER A 121 -20.40 -20.61 51.58
C SER A 121 -19.33 -20.40 52.64
N ILE A 122 -19.52 -19.36 53.44
CA ILE A 122 -18.84 -19.17 54.71
C ILE A 122 -19.84 -19.53 55.80
N ARG A 123 -19.52 -20.52 56.63
CA ARG A 123 -20.31 -20.93 57.79
C ARG A 123 -19.51 -20.73 59.06
N TYR A 124 -20.11 -20.12 60.07
CA TYR A 124 -19.58 -20.14 61.43
C TYR A 124 -20.53 -20.94 62.32
N HIS A 125 -20.01 -21.96 62.99
CA HIS A 125 -20.74 -22.85 63.90
C HIS A 125 -19.74 -23.49 64.86
N ASP A 126 -20.12 -23.66 66.13
CA ASP A 126 -19.27 -24.21 67.19
C ASP A 126 -17.88 -23.55 67.29
N GLN A 127 -17.81 -22.22 67.17
CA GLN A 127 -16.56 -21.43 67.19
C GLN A 127 -15.57 -21.77 66.06
N VAL A 128 -16.02 -22.47 65.00
CA VAL A 128 -15.21 -22.80 63.83
C VAL A 128 -15.77 -22.14 62.57
N LEU A 129 -14.90 -21.42 61.86
CA LEU A 129 -15.20 -20.85 60.55
C LEU A 129 -14.89 -21.84 59.44
N LYS A 130 -15.90 -22.30 58.72
CA LYS A 130 -15.77 -23.19 57.56
C LYS A 130 -16.02 -22.43 56.27
N ILE A 131 -15.03 -22.40 55.38
CA ILE A 131 -15.13 -21.85 54.03
C ILE A 131 -15.21 -23.01 53.05
N ASN A 132 -16.22 -23.00 52.20
CA ASN A 132 -16.39 -23.97 51.12
C ASN A 132 -16.69 -23.20 49.83
N GLY A 133 -16.18 -23.63 48.69
CA GLY A 133 -16.55 -22.99 47.43
C GLY A 133 -15.57 -23.20 46.29
N LEU A 134 -15.92 -22.64 45.14
CA LEU A 134 -15.11 -22.60 43.93
C LEU A 134 -14.41 -21.25 43.86
N VAL A 135 -13.09 -21.26 43.99
CA VAL A 135 -12.24 -20.07 43.94
C VAL A 135 -11.61 -19.91 42.57
N ASP A 136 -11.58 -18.68 42.06
CA ASP A 136 -11.19 -18.37 40.68
C ASP A 136 -9.71 -18.71 40.33
N SER A 137 -8.84 -18.82 41.33
CA SER A 137 -7.41 -18.98 41.13
C SER A 137 -6.70 -19.59 42.35
N TYR A 138 -5.57 -20.23 42.10
CA TYR A 138 -4.69 -20.74 43.16
C TYR A 138 -4.09 -19.60 44.01
N GLN A 139 -3.87 -18.43 43.42
CA GLN A 139 -3.40 -17.24 44.16
C GLN A 139 -4.45 -16.75 45.14
N ALA A 140 -5.72 -16.66 44.72
CA ALA A 140 -6.82 -16.29 45.61
C ALA A 140 -7.05 -17.35 46.70
N GLN A 141 -6.94 -18.64 46.38
CA GLN A 141 -7.01 -19.71 47.38
C GLN A 141 -5.90 -19.57 48.43
N ARG A 142 -4.65 -19.38 48.00
CA ARG A 142 -3.52 -19.18 48.92
C ARG A 142 -3.69 -17.92 49.76
N LYS A 143 -4.23 -16.85 49.17
CA LYS A 143 -4.52 -15.62 49.89
C LYS A 143 -5.61 -15.85 50.94
N MET A 144 -6.65 -16.63 50.63
CA MET A 144 -7.67 -17.02 51.61
C MET A 144 -7.04 -17.80 52.77
N GLN A 145 -6.20 -18.81 52.47
CA GLN A 145 -5.48 -19.56 53.50
C GLN A 145 -4.61 -18.66 54.38
N GLN A 146 -3.94 -17.66 53.79
CA GLN A 146 -3.17 -16.67 54.58
C GLN A 146 -4.08 -15.85 55.49
N LEU A 147 -5.22 -15.36 54.99
CA LEU A 147 -6.17 -14.58 55.78
C LEU A 147 -6.68 -15.39 56.97
N LEU A 148 -7.02 -16.66 56.75
CA LEU A 148 -7.46 -17.60 57.78
C LEU A 148 -6.35 -17.91 58.80
N ASN A 149 -5.11 -18.14 58.35
CA ASN A 149 -3.98 -18.42 59.25
C ASN A 149 -3.59 -17.20 60.12
N THR A 150 -3.92 -15.99 59.67
CA THR A 150 -3.68 -14.75 60.44
C THR A 150 -4.86 -14.34 61.32
N SER A 151 -5.95 -15.11 61.29
CA SER A 151 -7.14 -14.89 62.11
C SER A 151 -6.99 -15.57 63.46
N THR A 152 -7.59 -15.01 64.51
CA THR A 152 -7.69 -15.65 65.83
C THR A 152 -8.78 -16.73 65.87
N LEU A 153 -9.59 -16.85 64.82
CA LEU A 153 -10.65 -17.84 64.69
C LEU A 153 -10.12 -19.20 64.24
N ALA A 154 -10.54 -20.26 64.92
CA ALA A 154 -10.37 -21.62 64.41
C ALA A 154 -11.09 -21.71 63.05
N SER A 155 -10.38 -22.12 62.01
CA SER A 155 -10.92 -22.10 60.64
C SER A 155 -10.54 -23.33 59.83
N GLN A 156 -11.39 -23.68 58.87
CA GLN A 156 -11.21 -24.76 57.89
C GLN A 156 -11.55 -24.23 56.50
N ASP A 157 -10.62 -24.40 55.55
CA ASP A 157 -10.79 -24.05 54.15
C ASP A 157 -10.92 -25.31 53.30
N ASN A 158 -12.12 -25.58 52.81
CA ASN A 158 -12.42 -26.66 51.86
C ASN A 158 -12.69 -26.10 50.46
N SER A 159 -12.12 -24.94 50.13
CA SER A 159 -12.27 -24.34 48.81
C SER A 159 -11.50 -25.13 47.76
N HIS A 160 -12.10 -25.28 46.58
CA HIS A 160 -11.47 -25.91 45.42
C HIS A 160 -11.21 -24.86 44.35
N VAL A 161 -10.00 -24.86 43.78
CA VAL A 161 -9.68 -23.98 42.66
C VAL A 161 -10.49 -24.40 41.44
N LEU A 162 -11.20 -23.44 40.87
CA LEU A 162 -11.94 -23.63 39.64
C LEU A 162 -10.94 -23.85 38.51
N VAL A 163 -11.01 -25.03 37.89
CA VAL A 163 -10.20 -25.36 36.71
C VAL A 163 -10.72 -24.55 35.53
N THR A 164 -10.08 -23.42 35.26
CA THR A 164 -10.42 -22.60 34.09
C THR A 164 -9.89 -23.27 32.82
N LYS A 165 -10.68 -23.23 31.75
CA LYS A 165 -10.25 -23.66 30.42
C LYS A 165 -10.02 -22.43 29.55
N PRO A 166 -9.06 -22.44 28.62
CA PRO A 166 -8.93 -21.36 27.65
C PRO A 166 -10.19 -21.28 26.79
N ILE A 167 -10.53 -20.08 26.30
CA ILE A 167 -11.50 -19.96 25.20
C ILE A 167 -11.08 -20.84 24.03
N GLU A 168 -12.03 -21.28 23.21
CA GLU A 168 -11.72 -22.05 22.00
C GLU A 168 -12.45 -21.45 20.81
N PHE A 169 -11.80 -21.38 19.65
CA PHE A 169 -12.47 -20.93 18.44
C PHE A 169 -11.80 -21.45 17.18
N SER A 170 -12.54 -21.40 16.08
CA SER A 170 -12.07 -21.71 14.74
C SER A 170 -12.64 -20.71 13.75
N ILE A 171 -11.79 -20.21 12.87
CA ILE A 171 -12.12 -19.38 11.72
C ILE A 171 -11.66 -20.13 10.47
N THR A 172 -12.60 -20.58 9.63
CA THR A 172 -12.31 -21.27 8.37
C THR A 172 -12.67 -20.37 7.20
N LYS A 173 -11.79 -20.27 6.21
CA LYS A 173 -11.97 -19.51 4.97
C LYS A 173 -11.78 -20.44 3.77
N ASP A 174 -12.87 -20.69 3.06
CA ASP A 174 -12.86 -21.28 1.73
C ASP A 174 -12.96 -20.18 0.67
N ILE A 175 -12.95 -20.55 -0.60
CA ILE A 175 -12.93 -19.60 -1.74
C ILE A 175 -14.08 -18.59 -1.67
N ASN A 176 -15.29 -19.03 -1.30
CA ASN A 176 -16.50 -18.19 -1.31
C ASN A 176 -17.23 -18.09 0.04
N LYS A 177 -16.71 -18.74 1.09
CA LYS A 177 -17.41 -18.87 2.38
C LYS A 177 -16.43 -18.78 3.52
N MET A 178 -16.88 -18.18 4.61
CA MET A 178 -16.08 -18.05 5.81
C MET A 178 -16.97 -18.28 7.02
N HIS A 179 -16.47 -19.07 7.97
CA HIS A 179 -17.19 -19.47 9.17
C HIS A 179 -16.35 -19.19 10.40
N PHE A 180 -16.97 -18.60 11.43
CA PHE A 180 -16.35 -18.34 12.72
C PHE A 180 -17.18 -19.00 13.82
N LYS A 181 -16.58 -19.94 14.54
CA LYS A 181 -17.24 -20.64 15.65
C LYS A 181 -16.38 -20.62 16.89
N GLY A 182 -16.97 -20.58 18.08
CA GLY A 182 -16.20 -20.71 19.31
C GLY A 182 -17.00 -20.78 20.60
N ILE A 183 -16.28 -21.17 21.65
CA ILE A 183 -16.73 -21.26 23.04
C ILE A 183 -16.00 -20.16 23.81
N PHE A 184 -16.75 -19.19 24.35
CA PHE A 184 -16.16 -18.07 25.12
C PHE A 184 -16.89 -17.87 26.45
N ASN A 185 -16.29 -17.06 27.32
CA ASN A 185 -16.87 -16.71 28.61
C ASN A 185 -18.13 -15.86 28.46
N ASN A 186 -18.14 -14.98 27.45
CA ASN A 186 -19.24 -14.07 27.17
C ASN A 186 -19.27 -13.65 25.69
N LYS A 187 -20.41 -13.07 25.29
CA LYS A 187 -20.64 -12.58 23.92
C LYS A 187 -19.66 -11.47 23.50
N ALA A 188 -19.21 -10.62 24.44
CA ALA A 188 -18.34 -9.49 24.13
C ALA A 188 -16.97 -9.94 23.60
N GLN A 189 -16.42 -11.04 24.10
CA GLN A 189 -15.19 -11.65 23.59
C GLN A 189 -15.32 -12.08 22.12
N MET A 190 -16.43 -12.74 21.76
CA MET A 190 -16.71 -13.12 20.37
C MET A 190 -16.88 -11.90 19.46
N SER A 191 -17.60 -10.87 19.93
CA SER A 191 -17.85 -9.66 19.16
C SER A 191 -16.58 -8.91 18.75
N LYS A 192 -15.51 -8.94 19.57
CA LYS A 192 -14.21 -8.32 19.23
C LYS A 192 -13.60 -8.93 17.96
N ILE A 193 -13.56 -10.26 17.89
CA ILE A 193 -13.06 -10.98 16.71
C ILE A 193 -14.00 -10.75 15.52
N HIS A 194 -15.31 -10.87 15.75
CA HIS A 194 -16.32 -10.70 14.69
C HIS A 194 -16.27 -9.31 14.04
N ALA A 195 -16.03 -8.25 14.81
CA ALA A 195 -15.93 -6.88 14.28
C ALA A 195 -14.78 -6.68 13.28
N ARG A 196 -13.78 -7.57 13.27
CA ARG A 196 -12.66 -7.56 12.32
C ARG A 196 -12.87 -8.47 11.11
N LEU A 197 -13.98 -9.19 11.06
CA LEU A 197 -14.32 -10.12 9.99
C LEU A 197 -15.23 -9.46 8.94
N PRO A 198 -15.19 -9.91 7.67
CA PRO A 198 -16.10 -9.45 6.64
C PRO A 198 -17.58 -9.71 6.97
N ARG A 199 -18.50 -8.93 6.39
CA ARG A 199 -19.95 -9.06 6.67
C ARG A 199 -20.57 -10.41 6.26
N TYR A 200 -19.93 -11.15 5.36
CA TYR A 200 -20.43 -12.44 4.86
C TYR A 200 -20.04 -13.64 5.74
N VAL A 201 -19.34 -13.42 6.87
CA VAL A 201 -18.93 -14.52 7.75
C VAL A 201 -20.13 -15.05 8.54
N SER A 202 -20.33 -16.37 8.47
CA SER A 202 -21.31 -17.06 9.31
C SER A 202 -20.72 -17.31 10.71
N THR A 203 -21.44 -16.96 11.77
CA THR A 203 -20.96 -17.09 13.15
C THR A 203 -21.77 -18.07 14.01
N SER A 204 -21.09 -18.83 14.87
CA SER A 204 -21.70 -19.66 15.91
C SER A 204 -20.99 -19.43 17.26
N PHE A 205 -21.77 -19.35 18.34
CA PHE A 205 -21.26 -18.99 19.67
C PHE A 205 -21.89 -19.86 20.74
N THR A 206 -21.03 -20.41 21.61
CA THR A 206 -21.41 -21.10 22.83
C THR A 206 -20.84 -20.34 24.03
N GLN A 207 -21.69 -19.99 24.99
CA GLN A 207 -21.24 -19.37 26.23
C GLN A 207 -20.96 -20.45 27.27
N GLU A 208 -19.74 -20.48 27.77
CA GLU A 208 -19.35 -21.33 28.92
C GLU A 208 -18.63 -20.45 29.94
N PRO A 209 -19.23 -20.19 31.12
CA PRO A 209 -18.61 -19.40 32.17
C PRO A 209 -17.23 -19.93 32.57
N HIS A 210 -16.37 -19.05 33.06
CA HIS A 210 -15.01 -19.35 33.53
C HIS A 210 -14.02 -19.78 32.44
N ARG A 211 -14.33 -19.46 31.18
CA ARG A 211 -13.34 -19.50 30.10
C ARG A 211 -12.40 -18.28 30.17
N VAL A 212 -11.11 -18.49 29.92
CA VAL A 212 -10.10 -17.44 30.03
C VAL A 212 -9.54 -17.07 28.66
N ASP A 213 -9.46 -15.76 28.40
CA ASP A 213 -8.72 -15.20 27.26
C ASP A 213 -7.27 -14.94 27.69
N ASN A 214 -6.36 -15.77 27.21
CA ASN A 214 -4.92 -15.65 27.47
C ASN A 214 -4.24 -14.62 26.52
N GLY A 215 -4.93 -13.53 26.20
CA GLY A 215 -4.51 -12.51 25.23
C GLY A 215 -4.65 -12.95 23.76
N ILE A 216 -5.33 -14.06 23.51
CA ILE A 216 -5.44 -14.64 22.17
C ILE A 216 -6.36 -13.82 21.26
N ILE A 217 -7.36 -13.16 21.82
CA ILE A 217 -8.29 -12.32 21.04
C ILE A 217 -7.50 -11.21 20.35
N ALA A 218 -6.67 -10.48 21.09
CA ALA A 218 -5.85 -9.40 20.55
C ALA A 218 -4.88 -9.90 19.46
N ILE A 219 -4.24 -11.05 19.68
CA ILE A 219 -3.36 -11.66 18.67
C ILE A 219 -4.15 -12.00 17.40
N THR A 220 -5.33 -12.58 17.55
CA THR A 220 -6.21 -12.95 16.43
C THR A 220 -6.62 -11.70 15.64
N GLU A 221 -6.98 -10.61 16.30
CA GLU A 221 -7.29 -9.33 15.64
C GLU A 221 -6.13 -8.81 14.79
N THR A 222 -4.87 -9.03 15.21
CA THR A 222 -3.70 -8.64 14.39
C THR A 222 -3.48 -9.52 13.16
N ILE A 223 -3.90 -10.79 13.21
CA ILE A 223 -3.72 -11.76 12.13
C ILE A 223 -4.82 -11.62 11.07
N LEU A 224 -6.05 -11.30 11.50
CA LEU A 224 -7.24 -11.31 10.66
C LEU A 224 -7.15 -10.49 9.36
N PRO A 225 -6.60 -9.26 9.33
CA PRO A 225 -6.54 -8.49 8.10
C PRO A 225 -5.70 -9.15 7.00
N ASN A 226 -4.55 -9.72 7.35
CA ASN A 226 -3.72 -10.44 6.39
C ASN A 226 -4.39 -11.76 6.00
N PHE A 227 -4.87 -12.52 6.98
CA PHE A 227 -5.54 -13.80 6.75
C PHE A 227 -6.75 -13.68 5.80
N THR A 228 -7.63 -12.72 6.04
CA THR A 228 -8.82 -12.48 5.22
C THR A 228 -8.47 -12.06 3.79
N LYS A 229 -7.40 -11.29 3.60
CA LYS A 229 -7.03 -10.77 2.28
C LYS A 229 -6.16 -11.74 1.46
N ARG A 230 -5.23 -12.45 2.09
CA ARG A 230 -4.12 -13.15 1.42
C ARG A 230 -4.24 -14.67 1.39
N TYR A 231 -5.02 -15.27 2.30
CA TYR A 231 -5.10 -16.74 2.39
C TYR A 231 -6.19 -17.31 1.49
N SER A 232 -5.91 -18.45 0.88
CA SER A 232 -6.90 -19.41 0.35
C SER A 232 -6.90 -20.68 1.20
N HIS A 233 -8.04 -21.36 1.30
CA HIS A 233 -8.22 -22.57 2.14
C HIS A 233 -7.67 -22.39 3.57
N GLY A 234 -7.91 -21.21 4.13
CA GLY A 234 -7.30 -20.78 5.39
C GLY A 234 -8.05 -21.32 6.60
N LYS A 235 -7.32 -21.61 7.67
CA LYS A 235 -7.89 -21.93 8.97
C LYS A 235 -7.07 -21.36 10.13
N ILE A 236 -7.74 -20.63 11.01
CA ILE A 236 -7.23 -20.23 12.33
C ILE A 236 -7.96 -21.04 13.38
N VAL A 237 -7.24 -21.78 14.23
CA VAL A 237 -7.82 -22.55 15.34
C VAL A 237 -7.11 -22.19 16.62
N TYR A 238 -7.84 -21.84 17.67
CA TYR A 238 -7.29 -21.79 19.01
C TYR A 238 -7.95 -22.88 19.85
N LYS A 239 -7.15 -23.86 20.27
CA LYS A 239 -7.59 -25.01 21.06
C LYS A 239 -6.44 -25.46 21.96
N ASP A 240 -6.75 -25.90 23.17
CA ASP A 240 -5.74 -26.42 24.12
C ASP A 240 -4.58 -25.43 24.36
N ALA A 241 -4.92 -24.13 24.42
CA ALA A 241 -3.99 -23.00 24.55
C ALA A 241 -2.95 -22.83 23.42
N VAL A 242 -3.17 -23.46 22.26
CA VAL A 242 -2.32 -23.33 21.06
C VAL A 242 -3.11 -22.69 19.93
N LEU A 243 -2.55 -21.62 19.33
CA LEU A 243 -3.10 -21.00 18.13
C LEU A 243 -2.45 -21.63 16.89
N THR A 244 -3.23 -22.27 16.05
CA THR A 244 -2.79 -22.79 14.76
C THR A 244 -3.29 -21.89 13.64
N VAL A 245 -2.39 -21.40 12.80
CA VAL A 245 -2.70 -20.68 11.56
C VAL A 245 -2.25 -21.53 10.38
N SER A 246 -3.15 -21.86 9.47
CA SER A 246 -2.90 -22.74 8.32
C SER A 246 -3.62 -22.23 7.07
N GLY A 247 -3.15 -22.68 5.91
CA GLY A 247 -3.72 -22.32 4.60
C GLY A 247 -2.64 -22.02 3.57
N MET A 248 -3.07 -21.54 2.42
CA MET A 248 -2.19 -21.24 1.30
C MET A 248 -2.15 -19.72 1.05
N VAL A 249 -0.98 -19.20 0.73
CA VAL A 249 -0.79 -17.83 0.24
C VAL A 249 -0.18 -17.87 -1.14
N GLU A 250 -0.47 -16.87 -1.96
CA GLU A 250 0.00 -16.87 -3.34
C GLU A 250 1.46 -16.44 -3.47
N THR A 251 2.00 -15.65 -2.52
CA THR A 251 3.32 -15.01 -2.63
C THR A 251 4.28 -15.38 -1.49
N ASP A 252 5.59 -15.42 -1.80
CA ASP A 252 6.65 -15.59 -0.79
C ASP A 252 6.67 -14.44 0.23
N GLU A 253 6.33 -13.23 -0.22
CA GLU A 253 6.20 -12.04 0.63
C GLU A 253 5.12 -12.23 1.69
N ASP A 254 3.93 -12.70 1.30
CA ASP A 254 2.83 -12.98 2.23
C ASP A 254 3.19 -14.12 3.19
N LEU A 255 3.87 -15.17 2.70
CA LEU A 255 4.34 -16.28 3.54
C LEU A 255 5.33 -15.80 4.60
N ASN A 256 6.31 -15.00 4.21
CA ASN A 256 7.35 -14.49 5.11
C ASN A 256 6.79 -13.44 6.08
N TYR A 257 5.91 -12.55 5.61
CA TYR A 257 5.20 -11.60 6.45
C TYR A 257 4.46 -12.33 7.58
N MET A 258 3.75 -13.41 7.25
CA MET A 258 3.03 -14.20 8.26
C MET A 258 3.94 -14.94 9.22
N LYS A 259 5.06 -15.51 8.75
CA LYS A 259 6.08 -16.10 9.63
C LYS A 259 6.61 -15.07 10.64
N GLN A 260 6.93 -13.87 10.18
CA GLN A 260 7.43 -12.79 11.03
C GLN A 260 6.38 -12.25 12.00
N LEU A 261 5.14 -12.07 11.53
CA LEU A 261 4.03 -11.59 12.35
C LEU A 261 3.76 -12.51 13.53
N LEU A 262 3.83 -13.83 13.30
CA LEU A 262 3.58 -14.84 14.32
C LEU A 262 4.80 -15.09 15.23
N SER A 263 6.03 -15.01 14.71
CA SER A 263 7.25 -15.21 15.52
C SER A 263 7.45 -14.12 16.59
N ALA A 264 6.89 -12.93 16.39
CA ALA A 264 6.97 -11.82 17.34
C ALA A 264 6.05 -11.98 18.58
N LYS A 265 5.26 -13.05 18.67
CA LYS A 265 4.25 -13.23 19.73
C LYS A 265 4.76 -14.20 20.80
N LYS A 266 4.46 -13.89 22.07
CA LYS A 266 4.83 -14.71 23.24
C LYS A 266 3.94 -15.96 23.44
N THR A 267 2.85 -16.08 22.68
CA THR A 267 1.88 -17.17 22.79
C THR A 267 2.34 -18.37 21.95
N PRO A 268 2.06 -19.62 22.38
CA PRO A 268 2.29 -20.80 21.55
C PRO A 268 1.48 -20.72 20.24
N ILE A 269 2.17 -20.51 19.12
CA ILE A 269 1.57 -20.42 17.79
C ILE A 269 2.22 -21.46 16.87
N VAL A 270 1.38 -22.28 16.24
CA VAL A 270 1.76 -23.21 15.18
C VAL A 270 1.41 -22.57 13.84
N ASN A 271 2.43 -22.27 13.03
CA ASN A 271 2.25 -21.75 11.68
C ASN A 271 2.42 -22.86 10.64
N GLN A 272 1.33 -23.23 9.98
CA GLN A 272 1.25 -24.19 8.87
C GLN A 272 0.83 -23.49 7.57
N THR A 273 1.22 -22.23 7.40
CA THR A 273 1.02 -21.50 6.15
C THR A 273 1.96 -22.04 5.08
N THR A 274 1.42 -22.29 3.89
CA THR A 274 2.15 -22.83 2.74
C THR A 274 2.02 -21.90 1.53
N LEU A 275 2.97 -21.99 0.61
CA LEU A 275 2.91 -21.27 -0.65
C LEU A 275 2.06 -22.07 -1.65
N ASP A 276 1.12 -21.41 -2.33
CA ASP A 276 0.40 -22.00 -3.45
C ASP A 276 1.31 -22.08 -4.69
N LEU A 277 2.02 -23.20 -4.82
CA LEU A 277 2.96 -23.42 -5.91
C LEU A 277 2.27 -23.33 -7.29
N LYS A 278 0.99 -23.74 -7.40
CA LYS A 278 0.25 -23.68 -8.67
C LYS A 278 -0.02 -22.23 -9.07
N ALA A 279 -0.41 -21.38 -8.11
CA ALA A 279 -0.59 -19.96 -8.34
C ALA A 279 0.74 -19.26 -8.69
N VAL A 280 1.84 -19.68 -8.08
CA VAL A 280 3.19 -19.16 -8.40
C VAL A 280 3.61 -19.55 -9.81
N GLU A 281 3.49 -20.82 -10.18
CA GLU A 281 3.83 -21.31 -11.52
C GLU A 281 2.98 -20.62 -12.59
N LYS A 282 1.67 -20.51 -12.37
CA LYS A 282 0.76 -19.79 -13.28
C LYS A 282 1.21 -18.34 -13.50
N ARG A 283 1.56 -17.60 -12.44
CA ARG A 283 2.06 -16.22 -12.56
C ARG A 283 3.41 -16.13 -13.28
N LYS A 284 4.31 -17.09 -13.07
CA LYS A 284 5.58 -17.17 -13.80
C LYS A 284 5.34 -17.38 -15.30
N GLU A 285 4.41 -18.27 -15.66
CA GLU A 285 4.02 -18.51 -17.05
C GLU A 285 3.41 -17.26 -17.68
N GLU A 286 2.46 -16.61 -17.00
CA GLU A 286 1.85 -15.36 -17.45
C GLU A 286 2.87 -14.23 -17.63
N ALA A 287 3.82 -14.09 -16.69
CA ALA A 287 4.89 -13.10 -16.77
C ALA A 287 5.83 -13.39 -17.96
N LYS A 288 6.16 -14.66 -18.20
CA LYS A 288 6.98 -15.07 -19.36
C LYS A 288 6.27 -14.77 -20.68
N LEU A 289 4.97 -15.06 -20.77
CA LEU A 289 4.15 -14.73 -21.95
C LEU A 289 4.05 -13.22 -22.17
N ALA A 290 3.87 -12.43 -21.11
CA ALA A 290 3.84 -10.97 -21.19
C ALA A 290 5.18 -10.39 -21.65
N GLN A 291 6.30 -10.93 -21.14
CA GLN A 291 7.63 -10.53 -21.57
C GLN A 291 7.88 -10.85 -23.04
N LEU A 292 7.54 -12.08 -23.48
CA LEU A 292 7.66 -12.47 -24.89
C LEU A 292 6.83 -11.58 -25.82
N ALA A 293 5.61 -11.21 -25.40
CA ALA A 293 4.77 -10.29 -26.17
C ALA A 293 5.38 -8.88 -26.27
N LEU A 294 5.98 -8.38 -25.18
CA LEU A 294 6.67 -7.09 -25.17
C LEU A 294 7.90 -7.11 -26.09
N GLU A 295 8.71 -8.16 -26.02
CA GLU A 295 9.88 -8.35 -26.89
C GLU A 295 9.48 -8.42 -28.36
N LYS A 296 8.43 -9.17 -28.70
CA LYS A 296 7.91 -9.25 -30.07
C LYS A 296 7.45 -7.87 -30.58
N LYS A 297 6.71 -7.12 -29.75
CA LYS A 297 6.26 -5.76 -30.11
C LYS A 297 7.45 -4.82 -30.36
N ALA A 298 8.48 -4.88 -29.51
CA ALA A 298 9.69 -4.10 -29.68
C ALA A 298 10.46 -4.48 -30.96
N GLN A 299 10.53 -5.77 -31.28
CA GLN A 299 11.13 -6.25 -32.53
C GLN A 299 10.35 -5.76 -33.76
N GLU A 300 9.03 -5.85 -33.76
CA GLU A 300 8.19 -5.35 -34.85
C GLU A 300 8.36 -3.83 -35.06
N GLU A 301 8.44 -3.05 -33.97
CA GLU A 301 8.67 -1.61 -34.04
C GLU A 301 10.07 -1.27 -34.55
N ALA A 302 11.09 -2.00 -34.10
CA ALA A 302 12.46 -1.86 -34.59
C ALA A 302 12.56 -2.20 -36.10
N GLN A 303 11.89 -3.25 -36.56
CA GLN A 303 11.82 -3.61 -37.97
C GLN A 303 11.12 -2.53 -38.81
N LYS A 304 9.99 -1.98 -38.33
CA LYS A 304 9.30 -0.87 -39.01
C LYS A 304 10.19 0.37 -39.12
N ARG A 305 10.91 0.71 -38.05
CA ARG A 305 11.84 1.85 -38.04
C ARG A 305 13.02 1.62 -38.98
N ALA A 306 13.57 0.41 -39.03
CA ALA A 306 14.63 0.04 -39.97
C ALA A 306 14.15 0.16 -41.43
N ALA A 307 12.95 -0.35 -41.74
CA ALA A 307 12.35 -0.25 -43.07
C ALA A 307 12.10 1.22 -43.47
N LEU A 308 11.61 2.05 -42.55
CA LEU A 308 11.40 3.49 -42.80
C LEU A 308 12.73 4.21 -43.08
N ASN A 309 13.77 3.92 -42.30
CA ASN A 309 15.10 4.51 -42.50
C ASN A 309 15.70 4.09 -43.85
N GLN A 310 15.55 2.82 -44.24
CA GLN A 310 16.01 2.33 -45.55
C GLN A 310 15.24 3.01 -46.69
N ALA A 311 13.92 3.14 -46.58
CA ALA A 311 13.09 3.82 -47.58
C ALA A 311 13.48 5.30 -47.71
N ALA A 312 13.72 5.99 -46.60
CA ALA A 312 14.17 7.39 -46.60
C ALA A 312 15.56 7.55 -47.24
N ALA A 313 16.50 6.64 -46.96
CA ALA A 313 17.82 6.65 -47.59
C ALA A 313 17.74 6.44 -49.11
N LEU A 314 16.92 5.49 -49.56
CA LEU A 314 16.69 5.24 -50.98
C LEU A 314 16.02 6.45 -51.67
N ALA A 315 15.04 7.09 -51.02
CA ALA A 315 14.39 8.28 -51.55
C ALA A 315 15.39 9.45 -51.69
N LYS A 316 16.27 9.65 -50.71
CA LYS A 316 17.33 10.66 -50.78
C LYS A 316 18.30 10.39 -51.93
N GLN A 317 18.75 9.14 -52.11
CA GLN A 317 19.63 8.76 -53.22
C GLN A 317 18.98 9.02 -54.58
N LYS A 318 17.71 8.64 -54.76
CA LYS A 318 16.97 8.91 -55.99
C LYS A 318 16.83 10.40 -56.27
N ALA A 319 16.52 11.21 -55.25
CA ALA A 319 16.43 12.65 -55.40
C ALA A 319 17.77 13.30 -55.77
N GLU A 320 18.88 12.84 -55.18
CA GLU A 320 20.23 13.29 -55.54
C GLU A 320 20.62 12.91 -56.96
N GLU A 321 20.28 11.70 -57.40
CA GLU A 321 20.52 11.23 -58.78
C GLU A 321 19.70 12.03 -59.80
N GLU A 322 18.43 12.29 -59.50
CA GLU A 322 17.54 13.10 -60.34
C GLU A 322 18.03 14.56 -60.42
N ALA A 323 18.46 15.15 -59.31
CA ALA A 323 19.04 16.49 -59.29
C ALA A 323 20.31 16.59 -60.15
N LYS A 324 21.22 15.62 -60.04
CA LYS A 324 22.44 15.55 -60.87
C LYS A 324 22.10 15.40 -62.36
N ARG A 325 21.09 14.58 -62.69
CA ARG A 325 20.63 14.42 -64.07
C ARG A 325 20.09 15.73 -64.62
N GLN A 326 19.25 16.44 -63.86
CA GLN A 326 18.70 17.72 -64.27
C GLN A 326 19.79 18.78 -64.45
N GLU A 327 20.77 18.82 -63.54
CA GLU A 327 21.92 19.72 -63.67
C GLU A 327 22.73 19.42 -64.94
N ALA A 328 23.02 18.16 -65.23
CA ALA A 328 23.71 17.76 -66.45
C ALA A 328 22.93 18.11 -67.72
N GLU A 329 21.60 17.95 -67.71
CA GLU A 329 20.74 18.36 -68.83
C GLU A 329 20.74 19.87 -69.03
N ASN A 330 20.68 20.66 -67.95
CA ASN A 330 20.76 22.12 -67.99
C ASN A 330 22.11 22.60 -68.52
N GLN A 331 23.23 22.03 -68.03
CA GLN A 331 24.58 22.35 -68.50
C GLN A 331 24.75 22.03 -69.99
N LYS A 332 24.23 20.89 -70.46
CA LYS A 332 24.24 20.53 -71.89
C LYS A 332 23.42 21.52 -72.72
N ALA A 333 22.24 21.92 -72.25
CA ALA A 333 21.40 22.89 -72.95
C ALA A 333 22.08 24.27 -73.03
N GLU A 334 22.76 24.69 -71.96
CA GLU A 334 23.52 25.94 -71.94
C GLU A 334 24.73 25.91 -72.88
N ALA A 335 25.51 24.81 -72.85
CA ALA A 335 26.64 24.62 -73.76
C ALA A 335 26.20 24.70 -75.23
N LEU A 336 25.09 24.03 -75.57
CA LEU A 336 24.51 24.09 -76.92
C LEU A 336 24.05 25.52 -77.29
N ARG A 337 23.46 26.25 -76.34
CA ARG A 337 23.05 27.65 -76.57
C ARG A 337 24.25 28.53 -76.85
N LEU A 338 25.34 28.37 -76.08
CA LEU A 338 26.56 29.13 -76.24
C LEU A 338 27.26 28.80 -77.57
N GLU A 339 27.29 27.53 -77.96
CA GLU A 339 27.84 27.09 -79.25
C GLU A 339 27.06 27.71 -80.42
N LYS A 340 25.73 27.63 -80.39
CA LYS A 340 24.87 28.28 -81.40
C LYS A 340 25.08 29.78 -81.46
N ALA A 341 25.24 30.45 -80.32
CA ALA A 341 25.51 31.89 -80.26
C ALA A 341 26.89 32.23 -80.84
N LYS A 342 27.93 31.44 -80.55
CA LYS A 342 29.28 31.61 -81.14
C LYS A 342 29.23 31.43 -82.66
N LEU A 343 28.57 30.39 -83.15
CA LEU A 343 28.39 30.16 -84.58
C LEU A 343 27.65 31.31 -85.26
N ALA A 344 26.58 31.81 -84.64
CA ALA A 344 25.83 32.96 -85.16
C ALA A 344 26.70 34.24 -85.22
N ALA A 345 27.51 34.49 -84.19
CA ALA A 345 28.44 35.62 -84.15
C ALA A 345 29.54 35.51 -85.23
N GLN A 346 30.15 34.33 -85.39
CA GLN A 346 31.12 34.06 -86.45
C GLN A 346 30.50 34.22 -87.84
N THR A 347 29.27 33.74 -88.03
CA THR A 347 28.52 33.90 -89.27
C THR A 347 28.30 35.38 -89.58
N LYS A 348 27.92 36.17 -88.56
CA LYS A 348 27.76 37.63 -88.69
C LYS A 348 29.07 38.32 -89.07
N GLN A 349 30.18 37.94 -88.42
CA GLN A 349 31.50 38.50 -88.68
C GLN A 349 32.01 38.16 -90.08
N ALA A 350 31.92 36.89 -90.50
CA ALA A 350 32.36 36.44 -91.83
C ALA A 350 31.59 37.15 -92.96
N ALA A 351 30.29 37.39 -92.78
CA ALA A 351 29.53 38.17 -93.75
C ALA A 351 29.92 39.64 -93.76
N LYS A 352 30.16 40.25 -92.59
CA LYS A 352 30.64 41.63 -92.48
C LYS A 352 31.97 41.79 -93.22
N GLU A 353 32.91 40.87 -93.03
CA GLU A 353 34.20 40.88 -93.72
C GLU A 353 34.05 40.75 -95.24
N LYS A 354 33.18 39.85 -95.71
CA LYS A 354 32.88 39.71 -97.16
C LYS A 354 32.27 40.98 -97.75
N ILE A 355 31.35 41.64 -97.03
CA ILE A 355 30.74 42.89 -97.47
C ILE A 355 31.79 44.02 -97.50
N ILE A 356 32.61 44.16 -96.45
CA ILE A 356 33.68 45.16 -96.39
C ILE A 356 34.67 44.96 -97.54
N HIS A 357 35.13 43.72 -97.75
CA HIS A 357 36.07 43.40 -98.80
C HIS A 357 35.51 43.74 -100.19
N LEU A 358 34.23 43.43 -100.46
CA LEU A 358 33.57 43.80 -101.72
C LEU A 358 33.58 45.33 -101.91
N LEU A 359 33.21 46.09 -100.87
CA LEU A 359 33.08 47.55 -100.94
C LEU A 359 34.42 48.30 -100.92
N GLN A 360 35.50 47.67 -100.48
CA GLN A 360 36.87 48.20 -100.62
C GLN A 360 37.39 48.13 -102.05
N ILE A 361 36.91 47.16 -102.84
CA ILE A 361 37.36 46.91 -104.21
C ILE A 361 36.43 47.60 -105.21
N GLU A 362 35.13 47.64 -104.93
CA GLU A 362 34.10 48.14 -105.84
C GLU A 362 33.20 49.19 -105.17
N ASN A 363 33.21 50.41 -105.70
CA ASN A 363 32.32 51.48 -105.24
C ASN A 363 30.89 51.30 -105.79
N ILE A 364 29.90 51.68 -105.00
CA ILE A 364 28.52 51.85 -105.47
C ILE A 364 28.41 53.23 -106.12
N GLU A 365 28.46 53.25 -107.45
CA GLU A 365 28.49 54.48 -108.25
C GLU A 365 27.09 54.91 -108.72
N PHE A 366 26.83 56.21 -108.65
CA PHE A 366 25.60 56.86 -109.09
C PHE A 366 25.86 57.84 -110.23
N GLU A 367 24.85 58.12 -111.05
CA GLU A 367 24.89 59.24 -111.99
C GLU A 367 25.03 60.58 -111.23
N THR A 368 25.73 61.54 -111.84
CA THR A 368 26.00 62.86 -111.25
C THR A 368 24.70 63.55 -110.79
N ALA A 369 24.68 64.03 -109.55
CA ALA A 369 23.53 64.68 -108.89
C ALA A 369 22.21 63.87 -108.90
N LYS A 370 22.26 62.55 -109.11
CA LYS A 370 21.07 61.68 -109.15
C LYS A 370 21.15 60.51 -108.18
N GLY A 371 19.97 59.95 -107.89
CA GLY A 371 19.81 58.68 -107.17
C GLY A 371 19.99 57.44 -108.04
N THR A 372 20.13 57.59 -109.36
CA THR A 372 20.22 56.47 -110.32
C THR A 372 21.60 55.81 -110.28
N LEU A 373 21.64 54.48 -110.11
CA LEU A 373 22.90 53.69 -110.17
C LEU A 373 23.46 53.60 -111.60
N THR A 374 24.79 53.73 -111.75
CA THR A 374 25.48 53.44 -113.01
C THR A 374 25.46 51.94 -113.31
N LYS A 375 25.88 51.52 -114.52
CA LYS A 375 26.00 50.08 -114.83
C LYS A 375 26.90 49.34 -113.82
N LYS A 376 28.04 49.96 -113.47
CA LYS A 376 28.98 49.43 -112.47
C LYS A 376 28.37 49.42 -111.06
N GLY A 377 27.71 50.50 -110.64
CA GLY A 377 26.99 50.54 -109.35
C GLY A 377 25.90 49.47 -109.23
N LYS A 378 25.20 49.17 -110.34
CA LYS A 378 24.22 48.09 -110.44
C LYS A 378 24.84 46.70 -110.25
N GLU A 379 26.02 46.45 -110.81
CA GLU A 379 26.75 45.18 -110.68
C GLU A 379 27.28 44.99 -109.25
N THR A 380 27.82 46.04 -108.61
CA THR A 380 28.26 46.02 -107.21
C THR A 380 27.11 45.68 -106.26
N VAL A 381 25.94 46.30 -106.45
CA VAL A 381 24.74 46.03 -105.63
C VAL A 381 24.21 44.60 -105.85
N ASP A 382 24.32 44.06 -107.07
CA ASP A 382 23.92 42.68 -107.36
C ASP A 382 24.87 41.66 -106.66
N LYS A 383 26.18 41.93 -106.62
CA LYS A 383 27.14 41.12 -105.84
C LYS A 383 26.86 41.21 -104.34
N LEU A 384 26.50 42.39 -103.83
CA LEU A 384 26.08 42.57 -102.44
C LEU A 384 24.83 41.75 -102.11
N ALA A 385 23.86 41.69 -103.03
CA ALA A 385 22.67 40.85 -102.87
C ALA A 385 23.01 39.35 -102.76
N LEU A 386 24.02 38.87 -103.50
CA LEU A 386 24.47 37.48 -103.40
C LEU A 386 25.08 37.17 -102.02
N ILE A 387 25.89 38.07 -101.48
CA ILE A 387 26.46 37.92 -100.13
C ILE A 387 25.34 37.92 -99.08
N LEU A 388 24.40 38.86 -99.16
CA LEU A 388 23.27 38.93 -98.23
C LEU A 388 22.36 37.70 -98.30
N LYS A 389 22.23 37.06 -99.47
CA LYS A 389 21.51 35.78 -99.62
C LYS A 389 22.26 34.60 -99.01
N GLN A 390 23.58 34.57 -99.10
CA GLN A 390 24.41 33.54 -98.47
C GLN A 390 24.29 33.56 -96.94
N TYR A 391 23.99 34.72 -96.35
CA TYR A 391 23.86 34.91 -94.91
C TYR A 391 22.46 35.40 -94.52
N PRO A 392 21.42 34.56 -94.59
CA PRO A 392 20.02 34.98 -94.48
C PRO A 392 19.65 35.58 -93.11
N ASN A 393 20.42 35.27 -92.06
CA ASN A 393 20.15 35.72 -90.69
C ASN A 393 20.77 37.08 -90.34
N ILE A 394 21.42 37.74 -91.29
CA ILE A 394 22.09 39.02 -91.07
C ILE A 394 21.20 40.16 -91.53
N LYS A 395 21.16 41.19 -90.70
CA LYS A 395 20.55 42.47 -91.01
C LYS A 395 21.62 43.48 -91.44
N ALA A 396 21.33 44.27 -92.47
CA ALA A 396 22.25 45.24 -93.03
C ALA A 396 21.63 46.64 -92.97
N GLU A 397 22.38 47.60 -92.46
CA GLU A 397 22.00 49.01 -92.48
C GLU A 397 22.59 49.66 -93.74
N ILE A 398 21.77 50.41 -94.48
CA ILE A 398 22.18 51.12 -95.68
C ILE A 398 22.20 52.61 -95.34
N ALA A 399 23.38 53.18 -95.24
CA ALA A 399 23.59 54.61 -95.06
C ALA A 399 24.13 55.22 -96.36
N GLY A 400 23.56 56.37 -96.77
CA GLY A 400 24.02 57.14 -97.91
C GLY A 400 24.68 58.43 -97.44
N HIS A 401 25.83 58.77 -98.02
CA HIS A 401 26.52 60.02 -97.78
C HIS A 401 26.68 60.77 -99.10
N THR A 402 26.50 62.08 -99.08
CA THR A 402 26.89 63.01 -100.13
C THR A 402 28.12 63.80 -99.69
N ASP A 403 28.79 64.44 -100.63
CA ASP A 403 29.81 65.44 -100.36
C ASP A 403 29.20 66.71 -99.71
N SER A 404 30.07 67.62 -99.27
CA SER A 404 29.67 68.90 -98.67
C SER A 404 29.18 69.93 -99.70
N ASP A 405 29.25 69.59 -100.99
CA ASP A 405 28.88 70.48 -102.07
C ASP A 405 27.36 70.50 -102.23
N GLY A 406 26.74 71.69 -102.13
CA GLY A 406 25.29 71.88 -102.20
C GLY A 406 24.63 72.18 -100.85
N SER A 407 23.29 72.36 -100.85
CA SER A 407 22.55 72.65 -99.62
C SER A 407 22.31 71.38 -98.81
N ALA A 408 22.32 71.50 -97.48
CA ALA A 408 22.11 70.36 -96.58
C ALA A 408 20.78 69.62 -96.86
N ASP A 409 19.70 70.34 -97.18
CA ASP A 409 18.39 69.73 -97.50
C ASP A 409 18.43 68.95 -98.82
N PHE A 410 19.11 69.46 -99.85
CA PHE A 410 19.30 68.76 -101.12
C PHE A 410 20.13 67.48 -100.94
N ASN A 411 21.22 67.59 -100.19
CA ASN A 411 22.14 66.50 -99.91
C ASN A 411 21.51 65.39 -99.05
N GLN A 412 20.63 65.75 -98.11
CA GLN A 412 19.83 64.80 -97.35
C GLN A 412 18.83 64.05 -98.25
N LYS A 413 18.09 64.77 -99.10
CA LYS A 413 17.13 64.16 -100.05
C LYS A 413 17.83 63.26 -101.08
N LEU A 414 18.99 63.67 -101.57
CA LEU A 414 19.80 62.90 -102.51
C LEU A 414 20.35 61.63 -101.83
N SER A 415 20.86 61.74 -100.61
CA SER A 415 21.30 60.60 -99.80
C SER A 415 20.18 59.58 -99.58
N GLN A 416 18.99 60.04 -99.19
CA GLN A 416 17.82 59.17 -99.01
C GLN A 416 17.41 58.49 -100.34
N SER A 417 17.36 59.25 -101.45
CA SER A 417 17.02 58.71 -102.77
C SER A 417 17.99 57.62 -103.23
N ARG A 418 19.28 57.78 -102.96
CA ARG A 418 20.32 56.77 -103.23
C ARG A 418 20.15 55.51 -102.39
N VAL A 419 19.86 55.67 -101.10
CA VAL A 419 19.56 54.56 -100.18
C VAL A 419 18.35 53.76 -100.67
N GLU A 420 17.25 54.42 -101.02
CA GLU A 420 16.04 53.76 -101.53
C GLU A 420 16.30 53.05 -102.88
N THR A 421 17.14 53.62 -103.74
CA THR A 421 17.51 52.97 -105.02
C THR A 421 18.33 51.69 -104.79
N VAL A 422 19.30 51.72 -103.88
CA VAL A 422 20.09 50.53 -103.51
C VAL A 422 19.18 49.49 -102.86
N LYS A 423 18.36 49.88 -101.89
CA LYS A 423 17.39 49.01 -101.21
C LYS A 423 16.41 48.36 -102.18
N GLY A 424 15.79 49.15 -103.06
CA GLY A 424 14.88 48.66 -104.08
C GLY A 424 15.53 47.64 -105.01
N ARG A 425 16.79 47.86 -105.39
CA ARG A 425 17.55 46.90 -106.20
C ARG A 425 17.88 45.63 -105.43
N LEU A 426 18.30 45.70 -104.16
CA LEU A 426 18.54 44.52 -103.32
C LEU A 426 17.27 43.68 -103.16
N ILE A 427 16.11 44.31 -102.95
CA ILE A 427 14.81 43.64 -102.89
C ILE A 427 14.44 43.00 -104.22
N ALA A 428 14.63 43.70 -105.34
CA ALA A 428 14.41 43.15 -106.68
C ALA A 428 15.33 41.96 -106.98
N ARG A 429 16.51 41.90 -106.36
CA ARG A 429 17.39 40.74 -106.40
C ARG A 429 17.04 39.66 -105.38
N GLY A 430 16.01 39.81 -104.56
CA GLY A 430 15.49 38.77 -103.66
C GLY A 430 16.04 38.83 -102.23
N VAL A 431 16.56 39.98 -101.79
CA VAL A 431 16.82 40.22 -100.36
C VAL A 431 15.51 40.63 -99.69
N ASN A 432 15.12 39.95 -98.60
CA ASN A 432 13.89 40.27 -97.89
C ASN A 432 13.94 41.70 -97.30
N ALA A 433 12.86 42.47 -97.45
CA ALA A 433 12.81 43.88 -97.06
C ALA A 433 12.89 44.14 -95.54
N GLY A 434 12.68 43.13 -94.69
CA GLY A 434 12.80 43.22 -93.23
C GLY A 434 14.22 42.94 -92.70
N ARG A 435 15.21 42.86 -93.59
CA ARG A 435 16.61 42.57 -93.28
C ARG A 435 17.49 43.80 -93.41
#